data_AF-A0AA43JMX0-F1
#
_entry.id   AF-A0AA43JMX0-F1
#
_cell.length_a   1.000
_cell.length_b   1.000
_cell.length_c   1.000
_cell.angle_alpha   90.00
_cell.angle_beta   90.00
_cell.angle_gamma   90.00
#
_symmetry.space_group_name_H-M   'P 1'
#
loop_
_entity.id
_entity.type
_entity.pdbx_description
1 polymer ?
#
loop_
_entity_poly.entity_id
_entity_poly.type
_entity_poly.pdbx_seq_one_letter_code
_entity_poly.pdbx_strand_id
1 'polypeptide(L)'
;FEEADASVAAIVSLYGIFDFVNRNLTRPDWRVIPVAVMKATPAEEPELYRLASPIDHVRQEMPPMLVVHGSIDSLVPPQESRAFVEAAERVGGRVEYFEVPGAQHAFDAVNSPRTRAVVGVVTRLLEVTVGSPTPDLRG
;
A
#
# COMPACT_ATOMS: atom_id res chain seq x y z
N PHE A 1 -21.09 16.43 14.06
CA PHE A 1 -19.97 16.09 13.14
C PHE A 1 -18.65 15.90 13.88
N GLU A 2 -18.35 16.68 14.93
CA GLU A 2 -17.10 16.53 15.71
C GLU A 2 -17.00 15.25 16.56
N GLU A 3 -18.12 14.61 16.88
CA GLU A 3 -18.16 13.35 17.66
C GLU A 3 -18.17 12.07 16.80
N ALA A 4 -18.09 12.20 15.47
CA ALA A 4 -18.07 11.02 14.60
C ALA A 4 -16.70 10.32 14.68
N ASP A 5 -16.71 8.99 14.73
CA ASP A 5 -15.48 8.19 14.64
C ASP A 5 -14.86 8.35 13.24
N ALA A 6 -13.68 8.98 13.21
CA ALA A 6 -12.89 9.20 12.00
C ALA A 6 -11.68 8.23 11.91
N SER A 7 -11.67 7.16 12.72
CA SER A 7 -10.62 6.16 12.66
C SER A 7 -10.62 5.41 11.32
N VAL A 8 -9.42 5.03 10.88
CA VAL A 8 -9.25 4.27 9.63
C VAL A 8 -9.55 2.79 9.91
N ALA A 9 -10.61 2.27 9.30
CA ALA A 9 -11.03 0.87 9.50
C ALA A 9 -10.13 -0.14 8.77
N ALA A 10 -9.61 0.21 7.58
CA ALA A 10 -8.72 -0.63 6.78
C ALA A 10 -7.94 0.22 5.76
N ILE A 11 -6.83 -0.32 5.25
CA ILE A 11 -5.99 0.31 4.23
C ILE A 11 -5.84 -0.65 3.04
N VAL A 12 -5.96 -0.14 1.82
CA VAL A 12 -5.60 -0.87 0.59
C VAL A 12 -4.54 -0.06 -0.14
N SER A 13 -3.36 -0.66 -0.34
CA SER A 13 -2.30 -0.08 -1.15
C SER A 13 -2.17 -0.85 -2.46
N LEU A 14 -2.15 -0.12 -3.58
CA LEU A 14 -1.92 -0.67 -4.92
C LEU A 14 -0.55 -0.18 -5.39
N TYR A 15 0.38 -1.11 -5.62
CA TYR A 15 1.71 -0.90 -6.20
C TYR A 15 2.47 0.34 -5.69
N GLY A 16 2.43 0.56 -4.36
CA GLY A 16 2.94 1.76 -3.71
C GLY A 16 4.46 1.79 -3.51
N ILE A 17 4.97 2.99 -3.20
CA ILE A 17 6.34 3.21 -2.72
C ILE A 17 6.29 3.26 -1.20
N PHE A 18 7.05 2.38 -0.53
CA PHE A 18 7.00 2.25 0.93
C PHE A 18 8.23 2.82 1.63
N ASP A 19 9.31 3.03 0.88
CA ASP A 19 10.54 3.61 1.39
C ASP A 19 11.12 4.66 0.44
N PHE A 20 11.01 5.93 0.83
CA PHE A 20 11.44 7.04 -0.02
C PHE A 20 12.95 7.20 -0.04
N VAL A 21 13.68 6.62 0.92
CA VAL A 21 15.15 6.61 0.95
C VAL A 21 15.77 5.34 0.37
N ASN A 22 14.96 4.36 -0.08
CA ASN A 22 15.43 3.13 -0.74
C ASN A 22 16.47 2.32 0.07
N ARG A 23 16.28 2.21 1.39
CA ARG A 23 17.22 1.54 2.34
C ARG A 23 17.42 0.06 2.03
N ASN A 24 16.41 -0.58 1.46
CA ASN A 24 16.43 -2.01 1.11
C ASN A 24 16.95 -2.26 -0.30
N LEU A 25 17.37 -1.22 -1.04
CA LEU A 25 17.89 -1.31 -2.40
C LEU A 25 16.95 -2.08 -3.35
N THR A 26 15.66 -1.90 -3.16
CA THR A 26 14.57 -2.63 -3.83
C THR A 26 14.28 -2.11 -5.23
N ARG A 27 14.86 -0.95 -5.59
CA ARG A 27 14.65 -0.23 -6.85
C ARG A 27 15.88 0.60 -7.24
N PRO A 28 15.99 1.06 -8.50
CA PRO A 28 17.01 2.03 -8.87
C PRO A 28 16.76 3.40 -8.23
N ASP A 29 17.80 4.25 -8.25
CA ASP A 29 17.72 5.61 -7.74
C ASP A 29 16.86 6.50 -8.63
N TRP A 30 15.64 6.75 -8.18
CA TRP A 30 14.70 7.63 -8.85
C TRP A 30 14.97 9.09 -8.49
N ARG A 31 15.70 9.79 -9.37
CA ARG A 31 15.95 11.23 -9.25
C ARG A 31 14.67 12.08 -9.18
N VAL A 32 13.54 11.57 -9.66
CA VAL A 32 12.24 12.26 -9.56
C VAL A 32 11.78 12.44 -8.11
N ILE A 33 12.16 11.53 -7.19
CA ILE A 33 11.76 11.61 -5.78
C ILE A 33 12.30 12.91 -5.14
N PRO A 34 13.62 13.17 -5.08
CA PRO A 34 14.12 14.41 -4.50
C PRO A 34 13.78 15.66 -5.33
N VAL A 35 13.72 15.57 -6.65
CA VAL A 35 13.56 16.76 -7.51
C VAL A 35 12.11 17.23 -7.62
N ALA A 36 11.17 16.31 -7.81
CA ALA A 36 9.79 16.66 -8.14
C ALA A 36 8.79 16.31 -7.04
N VAL A 37 9.01 15.21 -6.30
CA VAL A 37 8.08 14.75 -5.26
C VAL A 37 8.35 15.44 -3.93
N MET A 38 9.56 15.27 -3.40
CA MET A 38 9.96 15.78 -2.09
C MET A 38 10.50 17.21 -2.15
N LYS A 39 11.05 17.62 -3.30
CA LYS A 39 11.71 18.92 -3.53
C LYS A 39 12.83 19.24 -2.53
N ALA A 40 13.44 18.18 -1.98
CA ALA A 40 14.58 18.19 -1.07
C ALA A 40 15.25 16.83 -1.17
N THR A 41 16.54 16.74 -0.83
CA THR A 41 17.25 15.46 -0.69
C THR A 41 17.05 14.86 0.71
N PRO A 42 17.26 13.54 0.90
CA PRO A 42 17.23 12.93 2.23
C PRO A 42 18.25 13.53 3.21
N ALA A 43 19.35 14.07 2.71
CA ALA A 43 20.37 14.70 3.54
C ALA A 43 19.96 16.11 4.01
N GLU A 44 19.19 16.84 3.19
CA GLU A 44 18.69 18.18 3.54
C GLU A 44 17.51 18.10 4.52
N GLU A 45 16.57 17.18 4.29
CA GLU A 45 15.31 17.08 5.04
C GLU A 45 15.02 15.62 5.51
N PRO A 46 15.84 15.05 6.41
CA PRO A 46 15.72 13.63 6.80
C PRO A 46 14.37 13.30 7.45
N GLU A 47 13.83 14.21 8.27
CA GLU A 47 12.52 14.01 8.92
C GLU A 47 11.36 14.01 7.93
N LEU A 48 11.44 14.79 6.85
CA LEU A 48 10.45 14.79 5.79
C LEU A 48 10.40 13.42 5.10
N TYR A 49 11.55 12.82 4.85
CA TYR A 49 11.67 11.49 4.25
C TYR A 49 11.20 10.38 5.19
N ARG A 50 11.48 10.49 6.50
CA ARG A 50 10.94 9.58 7.51
C ARG A 50 9.42 9.67 7.59
N LEU A 51 8.86 10.88 7.56
CA LEU A 51 7.41 11.08 7.55
C LEU A 51 6.76 10.52 6.28
N ALA A 52 7.41 10.70 5.13
CA ALA A 52 6.90 10.25 3.84
C ALA A 52 7.06 8.74 3.57
N SER A 53 7.88 8.02 4.34
CA SER A 53 8.15 6.60 4.13
C SER A 53 7.21 5.73 4.97
N PRO A 54 6.18 5.07 4.40
CA PRO A 54 5.27 4.19 5.16
C PRO A 54 5.98 3.14 6.03
N ILE A 55 7.13 2.64 5.59
CA ILE A 55 7.89 1.63 6.34
C ILE A 55 8.37 2.14 7.70
N ASP A 56 8.49 3.46 7.92
CA ASP A 56 8.86 4.05 9.21
C ASP A 56 7.67 4.18 10.19
N HIS A 57 6.46 3.86 9.74
CA HIS A 57 5.22 3.95 10.54
C HIS A 57 4.61 2.57 10.84
N VAL A 58 5.29 1.49 10.45
CA VAL A 58 4.85 0.12 10.75
C VAL A 58 4.82 -0.10 12.26
N ARG A 59 3.69 -0.62 12.75
CA ARG A 59 3.45 -0.89 14.17
C ARG A 59 2.35 -1.93 14.29
N GLN A 60 2.30 -2.61 15.43
CA GLN A 60 1.32 -3.67 15.68
C GLN A 60 -0.13 -3.17 15.59
N GLU A 61 -0.41 -1.96 16.06
CA GLU A 61 -1.75 -1.37 16.15
C GLU A 61 -2.22 -0.69 14.85
N MET A 62 -1.50 -0.86 13.73
CA MET A 62 -1.95 -0.32 12.46
C MET A 62 -3.30 -0.95 12.03
N PRO A 63 -4.15 -0.19 11.29
CA PRO A 63 -5.34 -0.76 10.68
C PRO A 63 -4.98 -1.98 9.82
N PRO A 64 -5.89 -2.97 9.66
CA PRO A 64 -5.70 -4.05 8.72
C PRO A 64 -5.37 -3.49 7.34
N MET A 65 -4.32 -4.02 6.73
CA MET A 65 -3.82 -3.50 5.47
C MET A 65 -3.73 -4.62 4.44
N LEU A 66 -4.22 -4.37 3.23
CA LEU A 66 -3.95 -5.20 2.06
C LEU A 66 -2.98 -4.45 1.15
N VAL A 67 -1.87 -5.10 0.83
CA VAL A 67 -0.90 -4.63 -0.17
C VAL A 67 -1.08 -5.47 -1.43
N VAL A 68 -1.32 -4.81 -2.56
CA VAL A 68 -1.48 -5.47 -3.85
C VAL A 68 -0.41 -4.98 -4.80
N HIS A 69 0.32 -5.87 -5.46
CA HIS A 69 1.41 -5.49 -6.37
C HIS A 69 1.46 -6.36 -7.61
N GLY A 70 1.82 -5.81 -8.76
CA GLY A 70 2.09 -6.61 -9.96
C GLY A 70 3.43 -7.34 -9.88
N SER A 71 3.43 -8.66 -10.08
CA SER A 71 4.66 -9.49 -10.00
C SER A 71 5.76 -9.13 -11.00
N ILE A 72 5.43 -8.41 -12.08
CA ILE A 72 6.41 -7.98 -13.10
C ILE A 72 6.43 -6.45 -13.25
N ASP A 73 5.90 -5.71 -12.27
CA ASP A 73 5.90 -4.25 -12.26
C ASP A 73 7.32 -3.71 -12.42
N SER A 74 7.54 -3.03 -13.54
CA SER A 74 8.83 -2.41 -13.90
C SER A 74 8.92 -0.94 -13.50
N LEU A 75 7.80 -0.30 -13.13
CA LEU A 75 7.79 1.08 -12.67
C LEU A 75 8.09 1.16 -11.18
N VAL A 76 7.42 0.34 -10.38
CA VAL A 76 7.69 0.17 -8.94
C VAL A 76 7.94 -1.32 -8.72
N PRO A 77 9.19 -1.77 -8.52
CA PRO A 77 9.46 -3.19 -8.35
C PRO A 77 8.68 -3.80 -7.18
N PRO A 78 8.12 -5.01 -7.30
CA PRO A 78 7.33 -5.64 -6.23
C PRO A 78 8.14 -5.89 -4.95
N GLN A 79 9.47 -5.85 -5.02
CA GLN A 79 10.36 -5.91 -3.87
C GLN A 79 10.10 -4.78 -2.85
N GLU A 80 9.62 -3.60 -3.28
CA GLU A 80 9.19 -2.52 -2.36
C GLU A 80 8.07 -3.01 -1.43
N SER A 81 7.02 -3.60 -2.01
CA SER A 81 5.90 -4.15 -1.24
C SER A 81 6.34 -5.30 -0.36
N ARG A 82 7.15 -6.23 -0.87
CA ARG A 82 7.64 -7.38 -0.10
C ARG A 82 8.42 -6.93 1.13
N ALA A 83 9.32 -5.95 0.98
CA ALA A 83 10.13 -5.43 2.09
C ALA A 83 9.27 -4.73 3.15
N PHE A 84 8.23 -3.99 2.74
CA PHE A 84 7.27 -3.38 3.66
C PHE A 84 6.43 -4.41 4.41
N VAL A 85 5.89 -5.40 3.71
CA VAL A 85 5.08 -6.48 4.30
C VAL A 85 5.90 -7.23 5.33
N GLU A 86 7.14 -7.61 5.01
CA GLU A 86 8.03 -8.28 5.94
C GLU A 86 8.31 -7.42 7.19
N ALA A 87 8.49 -6.10 7.02
CA ALA A 87 8.70 -5.19 8.15
C ALA A 87 7.45 -5.07 9.05
N ALA A 88 6.26 -5.00 8.46
CA ALA A 88 5.00 -4.96 9.19
C ALA A 88 4.72 -6.29 9.92
N GLU A 89 4.97 -7.43 9.27
CA GLU A 89 4.83 -8.75 9.88
C GLU A 89 5.78 -8.94 11.08
N ARG A 90 7.04 -8.47 10.95
CA ARG A 90 8.03 -8.54 12.04
C ARG A 90 7.59 -7.84 13.32
N VAL A 91 6.76 -6.81 13.23
CA VAL A 91 6.19 -6.09 14.38
C VAL A 91 4.78 -6.55 14.75
N GLY A 92 4.30 -7.65 14.16
CA GLY A 92 2.97 -8.20 14.41
C GLY A 92 1.81 -7.38 13.80
N GLY A 93 2.10 -6.52 12.82
CA GLY A 93 1.10 -5.76 12.10
C GLY A 93 0.18 -6.68 11.28
N ARG A 94 -1.10 -6.30 11.18
CA ARG A 94 -2.10 -7.03 10.37
C ARG A 94 -2.00 -6.60 8.91
N VAL A 95 -1.07 -7.22 8.17
CA VAL A 95 -0.88 -6.96 6.75
C VAL A 95 -1.11 -8.26 5.94
N GLU A 96 -1.82 -8.14 4.83
CA GLU A 96 -1.94 -9.18 3.81
C GLU A 96 -1.28 -8.71 2.51
N TYR A 97 -0.68 -9.63 1.77
CA TYR A 97 -0.02 -9.35 0.51
C TYR A 97 -0.60 -10.18 -0.63
N PHE A 98 -1.06 -9.49 -1.68
CA PHE A 98 -1.55 -10.11 -2.91
C PHE A 98 -0.70 -9.69 -4.10
N GLU A 99 0.23 -10.55 -4.49
CA GLU A 99 1.03 -10.34 -5.70
C GLU A 99 0.29 -10.90 -6.92
N VAL A 100 -0.02 -10.04 -7.90
CA VAL A 100 -0.80 -10.39 -9.08
C VAL A 100 0.11 -11.02 -10.15
N PRO A 101 -0.09 -12.31 -10.52
CA PRO A 101 0.80 -12.99 -11.46
C PRO A 101 0.79 -12.40 -12.88
N GLY A 102 1.99 -12.17 -13.42
CA GLY A 102 2.22 -11.59 -14.74
C GLY A 102 1.66 -10.17 -14.93
N ALA A 103 1.40 -9.44 -13.85
CA ALA A 103 0.84 -8.09 -13.91
C ALA A 103 1.94 -7.01 -13.86
N GLN A 104 1.81 -6.01 -14.74
CA GLN A 104 2.62 -4.78 -14.74
C GLN A 104 2.03 -3.75 -13.76
N HIS A 105 2.66 -2.58 -13.69
CA HIS A 105 2.07 -1.39 -13.07
C HIS A 105 0.69 -1.07 -13.69
N ALA A 106 -0.22 -0.51 -12.88
CA ALA A 106 -1.56 -0.11 -13.31
C ALA A 106 -2.36 -1.24 -13.99
N PHE A 107 -2.22 -2.48 -13.50
CA PHE A 107 -2.92 -3.66 -14.03
C PHE A 107 -4.46 -3.56 -13.94
N ASP A 108 -4.95 -2.62 -13.14
CA ASP A 108 -6.34 -2.33 -12.82
C ASP A 108 -6.93 -1.16 -13.64
N ALA A 109 -6.12 -0.47 -14.45
CA ALA A 109 -6.55 0.68 -15.25
C ALA A 109 -7.66 0.36 -16.26
N VAL A 110 -7.81 -0.92 -16.63
CA VAL A 110 -8.90 -1.40 -17.47
C VAL A 110 -9.57 -2.60 -16.81
N ASN A 111 -10.85 -2.82 -17.11
CA ASN A 111 -11.55 -4.01 -16.62
C ASN A 111 -10.96 -5.27 -17.26
N SER A 112 -10.29 -6.08 -16.45
CA SER A 112 -9.64 -7.32 -16.86
C SER A 112 -9.89 -8.42 -15.84
N PRO A 113 -9.58 -9.70 -16.13
CA PRO A 113 -9.60 -10.76 -15.12
C PRO A 113 -8.74 -10.43 -13.90
N ARG A 114 -7.60 -9.75 -14.07
CA ARG A 114 -6.72 -9.34 -12.96
C ARG A 114 -7.40 -8.30 -12.08
N THR A 115 -8.02 -7.29 -12.69
CA THR A 115 -8.79 -6.25 -12.01
C THR A 115 -9.92 -6.86 -11.18
N ARG A 116 -10.68 -7.79 -11.77
CA ARG A 116 -11.76 -8.50 -11.05
C ARG A 116 -11.25 -9.33 -9.88
N ALA A 117 -10.10 -9.99 -10.02
CA ALA A 117 -9.49 -10.72 -8.92
C ALA A 117 -9.12 -9.79 -7.75
N VAL A 118 -8.50 -8.64 -8.05
CA VAL A 118 -8.14 -7.64 -7.03
C VAL A 118 -9.38 -7.06 -6.36
N VAL A 119 -10.44 -6.75 -7.11
CA VAL A 119 -11.74 -6.35 -6.53
C VAL A 119 -12.25 -7.41 -5.56
N GLY A 120 -12.18 -8.70 -5.91
CA GLY A 120 -12.60 -9.78 -5.02
C GLY A 120 -11.82 -9.82 -3.70
N VAL A 121 -10.49 -9.65 -3.74
CA VAL A 121 -9.64 -9.62 -2.53
C VAL A 121 -9.91 -8.38 -1.69
N VAL A 122 -10.08 -7.21 -2.31
CA VAL A 122 -10.44 -5.96 -1.62
C VAL A 122 -11.80 -6.09 -0.94
N THR A 123 -12.82 -6.60 -1.64
CA THR A 123 -14.14 -6.84 -1.05
C THR A 123 -14.04 -7.77 0.15
N ARG A 124 -13.24 -8.85 0.04
CA ARG A 124 -13.06 -9.79 1.15
C ARG A 124 -12.44 -9.12 2.39
N LEU A 125 -11.42 -8.27 2.21
CA LEU A 125 -10.86 -7.49 3.31
C LEU A 125 -11.95 -6.65 3.97
N LEU A 126 -12.68 -5.86 3.17
CA LEU A 126 -13.70 -4.93 3.69
C LEU A 126 -14.84 -5.66 4.41
N GLU A 127 -15.28 -6.81 3.91
CA GLU A 127 -16.27 -7.66 4.58
C GLU A 127 -15.81 -8.12 5.96
N VAL A 128 -14.52 -8.47 6.10
CA VAL A 128 -13.95 -8.93 7.37
C VAL A 128 -13.73 -7.77 8.34
N THR A 129 -13.34 -6.59 7.84
CA THR A 129 -12.94 -5.46 8.69
C THR A 129 -14.08 -4.52 9.04
N VAL A 130 -14.99 -4.25 8.10
CA VAL A 130 -16.10 -3.29 8.25
C VAL A 130 -17.46 -3.99 8.33
N GLY A 131 -17.52 -5.26 7.95
CA GLY A 131 -18.78 -6.01 7.80
C GLY A 131 -19.34 -5.89 6.38
N SER A 132 -20.22 -6.81 6.00
CA SER A 132 -20.94 -6.72 4.72
C SER A 132 -21.90 -5.52 4.72
N PRO A 133 -22.05 -4.80 3.60
CA PRO A 133 -23.13 -3.83 3.48
C PRO A 133 -24.46 -4.57 3.69
N THR A 134 -25.24 -4.18 4.70
CA THR A 134 -26.65 -4.59 4.76
C THR A 134 -27.33 -4.04 3.50
N PRO A 135 -27.92 -4.88 2.63
CA PRO A 135 -28.65 -4.37 1.48
C PRO A 135 -29.83 -3.56 1.98
N ASP A 136 -29.93 -2.30 1.58
CA ASP A 136 -31.14 -1.52 1.76
C ASP A 136 -32.20 -2.07 0.79
N LEU A 137 -33.06 -2.95 1.30
CA LEU A 137 -34.17 -3.54 0.55
C LEU A 137 -35.39 -2.61 0.45
N ARG A 138 -35.22 -1.29 0.65
CA ARG A 138 -36.28 -0.30 0.38
C ARG A 138 -36.18 0.21 -1.06
N GLY A 139 -36.81 -0.53 -1.96
CA GLY A 139 -37.10 -0.13 -3.34
C GLY A 139 -38.28 -0.90 -3.89
#